data_AF-A0A101G6F4-F1
#
_entry.id   AF-A0A101G6F4-F1
#
_cell.length_a   1.000
_cell.length_b   1.000
_cell.length_c   1.000
_cell.angle_alpha   90.00
_cell.angle_beta   90.00
_cell.angle_gamma   90.00
#
_symmetry.space_group_name_H-M   'P 1'
#
loop_
_entity.id
_entity.type
_entity.pdbx_description
1 polymer ?
#
loop_
_entity_poly.entity_id
_entity_poly.type
_entity_poly.pdbx_seq_one_letter_code
_entity_poly.pdbx_strand_id
1 'polypeptide(L)'
;MIVAHTNENEYKAFIANKKNEALQSRIIIIKIPYNLKVSKEVKIYEKLIRQSDLKDIHLAPHALKVASIFSVLSRLKESKKQGMDLVKKMKLYDGEDVEGFKQKDVLDLQNEALEEGMSGVDPRYVINRLSSALIKTSTQCINALDVLRALKDGLDQHPSITKEERDRLLNFISAARKEYDEIAKKEVQKAFVYSYEESARVLFDNYLDNVEAYCNNTKLKDPITDEEMDPDEKLMRSIEEQIGVSENAKKVFREEILIRLSSYARKNKKFDYTSHERLREAVEKKLFTDLKDVVKITTSSKTPDMEQLKRINEVASKLISEYGYCANCANELLKYVGSLLNR
;
A
#
# COMPACT_ATOMS: atom_id res chain seq x y z
N MET A 1 -13.27 4.60 -45.77
CA MET A 1 -12.17 4.74 -44.79
C MET A 1 -11.90 3.37 -44.20
N ILE A 2 -10.68 2.85 -44.31
CA ILE A 2 -10.30 1.54 -43.74
C ILE A 2 -9.51 1.83 -42.45
N VAL A 3 -9.89 1.18 -41.36
CA VAL A 3 -9.16 1.23 -40.08
C VAL A 3 -8.55 -0.14 -39.85
N ALA A 4 -7.24 -0.17 -39.63
CA ALA A 4 -6.49 -1.39 -39.34
C ALA A 4 -5.62 -1.17 -38.10
N HIS A 5 -5.29 -2.26 -37.41
CA HIS A 5 -4.36 -2.26 -36.29
C HIS A 5 -3.23 -3.26 -36.59
N THR A 6 -2.03 -2.96 -36.12
CA THR A 6 -0.82 -3.78 -36.29
C THR A 6 0.10 -3.53 -35.11
N ASN A 7 1.01 -4.45 -34.82
CA ASN A 7 2.10 -4.17 -33.90
C ASN A 7 3.21 -3.35 -34.61
N GLU A 8 4.11 -2.75 -33.80
CA GLU A 8 5.15 -1.88 -34.32
C GLU A 8 6.18 -2.62 -35.19
N ASN A 9 6.47 -3.89 -34.88
CA ASN A 9 7.44 -4.69 -35.62
C ASN A 9 6.95 -5.02 -37.02
N GLU A 10 5.70 -5.46 -37.15
CA GLU A 10 5.03 -5.69 -38.44
C GLU A 10 4.91 -4.39 -39.24
N TYR A 11 4.60 -3.27 -38.57
CA TYR A 11 4.56 -1.97 -39.24
C TYR A 11 5.94 -1.56 -39.79
N LYS A 12 7.00 -1.70 -39.01
CA LYS A 12 8.38 -1.43 -39.46
C LYS A 12 8.76 -2.32 -40.64
N ALA A 13 8.43 -3.61 -40.60
CA ALA A 13 8.66 -4.53 -41.70
C ALA A 13 7.85 -4.13 -42.96
N PHE A 14 6.60 -3.70 -42.79
CA PHE A 14 5.74 -3.23 -43.87
C PHE A 14 6.31 -1.99 -44.57
N ILE A 15 6.79 -1.00 -43.80
CA ILE A 15 7.39 0.24 -44.32
C ILE A 15 8.75 0.00 -44.97
N ALA A 16 9.56 -0.92 -44.43
CA ALA A 16 10.85 -1.29 -45.02
C ALA A 16 10.72 -1.92 -46.42
N ASN A 17 9.55 -2.48 -46.75
CA ASN A 17 9.29 -3.08 -48.05
C ASN A 17 8.94 -2.01 -49.10
N LYS A 18 9.87 -1.77 -50.04
CA LYS A 18 9.71 -0.81 -51.16
C LYS A 18 8.45 -1.04 -52.01
N LYS A 19 7.93 -2.27 -52.09
CA LYS A 19 6.68 -2.54 -52.84
C LYS A 19 5.46 -1.81 -52.24
N ASN A 20 5.53 -1.42 -50.97
CA ASN A 20 4.45 -0.78 -50.24
C ASN A 20 4.53 0.76 -50.27
N GLU A 21 5.54 1.35 -50.93
CA GLU A 21 5.81 2.79 -50.91
C GLU A 21 4.59 3.63 -51.34
N ALA A 22 3.85 3.18 -52.36
CA ALA A 22 2.63 3.83 -52.84
C ALA A 22 1.48 3.87 -51.80
N LEU A 23 1.50 2.97 -50.81
CA LEU A 23 0.53 2.93 -49.72
C LEU A 23 0.92 3.85 -48.56
N GLN A 24 2.22 4.12 -48.38
CA GLN A 24 2.71 4.90 -47.22
C GLN A 24 2.17 6.33 -47.20
N SER A 25 2.11 6.99 -48.37
CA SER A 25 1.57 8.35 -48.51
C SER A 25 0.06 8.46 -48.28
N ARG A 26 -0.64 7.32 -48.14
CA ARG A 26 -2.08 7.23 -47.93
C ARG A 26 -2.46 6.73 -46.54
N ILE A 27 -1.49 6.51 -45.66
CA ILE A 27 -1.71 6.00 -44.30
C ILE A 27 -1.50 7.14 -43.31
N ILE A 28 -2.47 7.32 -42.41
CA ILE A 28 -2.33 8.15 -41.22
C ILE A 28 -2.05 7.21 -40.05
N ILE A 29 -0.89 7.37 -39.42
CA ILE A 29 -0.46 6.54 -38.30
C ILE A 29 -0.93 7.19 -37.00
N ILE A 30 -1.66 6.43 -36.20
CA ILE A 30 -1.98 6.82 -34.83
C ILE A 30 -1.29 5.82 -33.91
N LYS A 31 -0.29 6.29 -33.16
CA LYS A 31 0.40 5.47 -32.15
C LYS A 31 -0.49 5.32 -30.92
N ILE A 32 -0.69 4.09 -30.47
CA ILE A 32 -1.46 3.77 -29.28
C ILE A 32 -0.50 3.17 -28.24
N PRO A 33 0.04 3.97 -27.31
CA PRO A 33 0.91 3.46 -26.26
C PRO A 33 0.11 2.65 -25.24
N TYR A 34 0.80 1.82 -24.48
CA TYR A 34 0.24 1.20 -23.30
C TYR A 34 -0.16 2.23 -22.25
N ASN A 35 -1.11 1.84 -21.41
CA ASN A 35 -1.51 2.64 -20.27
C ASN A 35 -0.36 2.78 -19.26
N LEU A 36 -0.17 4.01 -18.75
CA LEU A 36 0.88 4.41 -17.82
C LEU A 36 0.37 4.75 -16.42
N LYS A 37 -0.92 4.50 -16.15
CA LYS A 37 -1.56 4.78 -14.86
C LYS A 37 -1.94 3.48 -14.16
N VAL A 38 -1.41 3.25 -12.96
CA VAL A 38 -1.64 2.01 -12.19
C VAL A 38 -3.14 1.78 -11.97
N SER A 39 -3.87 2.82 -11.55
CA SER A 39 -5.32 2.76 -11.32
C SER A 39 -6.12 2.35 -12.57
N LYS A 40 -5.65 2.69 -13.77
CA LYS A 40 -6.30 2.30 -15.04
C LYS A 40 -5.87 0.91 -15.48
N GLU A 41 -4.65 0.49 -15.17
CA GLU A 41 -4.15 -0.84 -15.49
C GLU A 41 -4.89 -1.90 -14.68
N VAL A 42 -5.19 -1.63 -13.41
CA VAL A 42 -6.03 -2.49 -12.56
C VAL A 42 -7.37 -2.78 -13.26
N LYS A 43 -8.02 -1.76 -13.84
CA LYS A 43 -9.29 -1.92 -14.56
C LYS A 43 -9.16 -2.77 -15.83
N ILE A 44 -8.00 -2.69 -16.50
CA ILE A 44 -7.70 -3.54 -17.65
C ILE A 44 -7.63 -4.99 -17.18
N TYR A 45 -6.91 -5.29 -16.10
CA TYR A 45 -6.83 -6.65 -15.56
C TYR A 45 -8.17 -7.16 -15.05
N GLU A 46 -8.93 -6.35 -14.32
CA GLU A 46 -10.29 -6.71 -13.88
C GLU A 46 -11.17 -7.11 -15.07
N LYS A 47 -11.11 -6.34 -16.17
CA LYS A 47 -11.85 -6.67 -17.40
C LYS A 47 -11.38 -7.99 -18.01
N LEU A 48 -10.08 -8.21 -18.11
CA LEU A 48 -9.52 -9.43 -18.72
C LEU A 48 -9.80 -10.67 -17.87
N ILE A 49 -9.77 -10.55 -16.54
CA ILE A 49 -10.11 -11.63 -15.59
C ILE A 49 -11.57 -12.02 -15.71
N ARG A 50 -12.47 -11.05 -15.83
CA ARG A 50 -13.91 -11.32 -16.06
C ARG A 50 -14.16 -12.08 -17.37
N GLN A 51 -13.24 -12.00 -18.32
CA GLN A 51 -13.32 -12.65 -19.63
C GLN A 51 -12.53 -13.96 -19.71
N SER A 52 -11.83 -14.35 -18.64
CA SER A 52 -11.04 -15.57 -18.59
C SER A 52 -11.61 -16.58 -17.60
N ASP A 53 -10.97 -17.75 -17.52
CA ASP A 53 -11.31 -18.82 -16.56
C ASP A 53 -11.03 -18.42 -15.09
N LEU A 54 -10.55 -17.19 -14.85
CA LEU A 54 -10.19 -16.64 -13.55
C LEU A 54 -11.38 -16.02 -12.79
N LYS A 55 -12.56 -15.96 -13.41
CA LYS A 55 -13.72 -15.23 -12.88
C LYS A 55 -14.20 -15.72 -11.50
N ASP A 56 -14.04 -17.01 -11.20
CA ASP A 56 -14.58 -17.65 -9.99
C ASP A 56 -13.53 -17.74 -8.87
N ILE A 57 -12.35 -17.16 -9.09
CA ILE A 57 -11.20 -17.27 -8.21
C ILE A 57 -11.10 -16.02 -7.36
N HIS A 58 -10.87 -16.22 -6.06
CA HIS A 58 -10.70 -15.11 -5.15
C HIS A 58 -9.36 -14.41 -5.40
N LEU A 59 -9.41 -13.18 -5.89
CA LEU A 59 -8.24 -12.31 -5.98
C LEU A 59 -8.17 -11.46 -4.72
N ALA A 60 -7.11 -11.64 -3.93
CA ALA A 60 -6.93 -10.83 -2.75
C ALA A 60 -6.82 -9.34 -3.13
N PRO A 61 -7.25 -8.44 -2.25
CA PRO A 61 -7.02 -7.02 -2.42
C PRO A 61 -5.56 -6.71 -2.73
N HIS A 62 -5.35 -5.69 -3.57
CA HIS A 62 -4.06 -5.26 -4.11
C HIS A 62 -3.31 -6.27 -4.99
N ALA A 63 -3.80 -7.50 -5.20
CA ALA A 63 -3.14 -8.47 -6.09
C ALA A 63 -2.95 -7.91 -7.51
N LEU A 64 -4.01 -7.34 -8.08
CA LEU A 64 -3.96 -6.69 -9.39
C LEU A 64 -3.20 -5.36 -9.37
N LYS A 65 -3.23 -4.64 -8.24
CA LYS A 65 -2.49 -3.38 -8.08
C LYS A 65 -0.99 -3.63 -8.17
N VAL A 66 -0.48 -4.68 -7.53
CA VAL A 66 0.94 -5.02 -7.55
C VAL A 66 1.39 -5.48 -8.95
N ALA A 67 0.57 -6.27 -9.64
CA ALA A 67 0.82 -6.60 -11.05
C ALA A 67 0.85 -5.33 -11.93
N SER A 68 -0.07 -4.39 -11.67
CA SER A 68 -0.19 -3.13 -12.40
C SER A 68 1.02 -2.22 -12.18
N ILE A 69 1.53 -2.14 -10.96
CA ILE A 69 2.77 -1.41 -10.63
C ILE A 69 3.93 -1.98 -11.45
N PHE A 70 4.12 -3.29 -11.45
CA PHE A 70 5.15 -3.95 -12.26
C PHE A 70 5.03 -3.60 -13.75
N SER A 71 3.83 -3.75 -14.33
CA SER A 71 3.63 -3.49 -15.75
C SER A 71 3.81 -2.03 -16.12
N VAL A 72 3.32 -1.09 -15.32
CA VAL A 72 3.53 0.35 -15.57
C VAL A 72 5.01 0.71 -15.47
N LEU A 73 5.73 0.23 -14.43
CA LEU A 73 7.17 0.47 -14.31
C LEU A 73 7.97 -0.04 -15.52
N SER A 74 7.57 -1.19 -16.09
CA SER A 74 8.21 -1.73 -17.31
C SER A 74 8.01 -0.87 -18.57
N ARG A 75 7.00 0.02 -18.56
CA ARG A 75 6.60 0.86 -19.70
C ARG A 75 7.13 2.29 -19.61
N LEU A 76 7.50 2.72 -18.40
CA LEU A 76 8.05 4.05 -18.14
C LEU A 76 9.51 4.14 -18.57
N LYS A 77 9.89 5.34 -19.02
CA LYS A 77 11.27 5.73 -19.32
C LYS A 77 11.82 6.59 -18.19
N GLU A 78 13.11 6.43 -17.95
CA GLU A 78 13.84 7.23 -16.96
C GLU A 78 13.78 8.71 -17.34
N SER A 79 13.62 9.56 -16.32
CA SER A 79 13.57 11.01 -16.47
C SER A 79 14.94 11.60 -16.18
N LYS A 80 15.31 12.65 -16.90
CA LYS A 80 16.53 13.44 -16.65
C LYS A 80 16.36 14.43 -15.49
N LYS A 81 15.13 14.68 -15.02
CA LYS A 81 14.87 15.55 -13.87
C LYS A 81 15.49 14.97 -12.60
N GLN A 82 16.25 15.78 -11.87
CA GLN A 82 16.90 15.38 -10.62
C GLN A 82 15.86 14.97 -9.57
N GLY A 83 16.08 13.83 -8.90
CA GLY A 83 15.20 13.33 -7.83
C GLY A 83 13.91 12.64 -8.30
N MET A 84 13.71 12.51 -9.62
CA MET A 84 12.58 11.80 -10.24
C MET A 84 12.98 10.36 -10.61
N ASP A 85 12.69 9.41 -9.72
CA ASP A 85 12.79 7.98 -10.05
C ASP A 85 11.51 7.46 -10.74
N LEU A 86 11.57 6.22 -11.25
CA LEU A 86 10.43 5.61 -11.96
C LEU A 86 9.20 5.39 -11.07
N VAL A 87 9.39 5.15 -9.77
CA VAL A 87 8.29 4.93 -8.82
C VAL A 87 7.56 6.24 -8.53
N LYS A 88 8.29 7.32 -8.30
CA LYS A 88 7.77 8.68 -8.19
C LYS A 88 7.06 9.11 -9.47
N LYS A 89 7.65 8.84 -10.63
CA LYS A 89 7.03 9.12 -11.93
C LYS A 89 5.71 8.37 -12.09
N MET A 90 5.68 7.08 -11.75
CA MET A 90 4.49 6.24 -11.75
C MET A 90 3.39 6.81 -10.85
N LYS A 91 3.71 7.15 -9.60
CA LYS A 91 2.77 7.73 -8.62
C LYS A 91 2.21 9.07 -9.12
N LEU A 92 3.08 9.94 -9.63
CA LEU A 92 2.68 11.23 -10.17
C LEU A 92 1.71 11.07 -11.37
N TYR A 93 1.99 10.13 -12.27
CA TYR A 93 1.12 9.83 -13.42
C TYR A 93 -0.25 9.28 -13.00
N ASP A 94 -0.29 8.51 -11.92
CA ASP A 94 -1.54 8.00 -11.33
C ASP A 94 -2.33 9.07 -10.57
N GLY A 95 -1.77 10.28 -10.41
CA GLY A 95 -2.42 11.42 -9.76
C GLY A 95 -2.10 11.54 -8.26
N GLU A 96 -1.17 10.74 -7.74
CA GLU A 96 -0.76 10.81 -6.34
C GLU A 96 0.15 12.03 -6.08
N ASP A 97 0.14 12.52 -4.84
CA ASP A 97 1.06 13.56 -4.40
C ASP A 97 2.46 12.98 -4.19
N VAL A 98 3.45 13.60 -4.83
CA VAL A 98 4.85 13.18 -4.77
C VAL A 98 5.69 14.34 -4.26
N GLU A 99 6.47 14.10 -3.22
CA GLU A 99 7.32 15.11 -2.61
C GLU A 99 8.28 15.73 -3.65
N GLY A 100 8.30 17.06 -3.69
CA GLY A 100 9.14 17.84 -4.61
C GLY A 100 8.56 18.03 -6.01
N PHE A 101 7.38 17.46 -6.33
CA PHE A 101 6.76 17.55 -7.66
C PHE A 101 5.28 17.92 -7.58
N LYS A 102 4.79 18.56 -8.64
CA LYS A 102 3.39 18.96 -8.77
C LYS A 102 2.75 18.28 -9.98
N GLN A 103 1.43 18.14 -9.96
CA GLN A 103 0.66 17.57 -11.07
C GLN A 103 0.88 18.29 -12.42
N LYS A 104 1.21 19.58 -12.39
CA LYS A 104 1.57 20.33 -13.62
C LYS A 104 2.85 19.81 -14.30
N ASP A 105 3.76 19.18 -13.55
CA ASP A 105 5.04 18.69 -14.06
C ASP A 105 4.86 17.42 -14.91
N VAL A 106 3.68 16.80 -14.89
CA VAL A 106 3.32 15.62 -15.70
C VAL A 106 3.44 15.93 -17.19
N LEU A 107 2.99 17.11 -17.64
CA LEU A 107 3.03 17.49 -19.05
C LEU A 107 4.47 17.57 -19.56
N ASP A 108 5.38 18.14 -18.76
CA ASP A 108 6.81 18.19 -19.11
C ASP A 108 7.41 16.79 -19.22
N LEU A 109 7.08 15.90 -18.29
CA LEU A 109 7.58 14.52 -18.27
C LEU A 109 7.08 13.71 -19.46
N GLN A 110 5.85 13.96 -19.91
CA GLN A 110 5.29 13.32 -21.10
C GLN A 110 5.95 13.85 -22.38
N ASN A 111 6.22 15.16 -22.44
CA ASN A 111 6.92 15.78 -23.56
C ASN A 111 8.40 15.33 -23.66
N GLU A 112 9.02 14.98 -22.53
CA GLU A 112 10.39 14.43 -22.50
C GLU A 112 10.51 13.07 -23.20
N ALA A 113 9.46 12.24 -23.13
CA ALA A 113 9.49 10.86 -23.57
C ALA A 113 8.34 10.53 -24.55
N LEU A 114 8.45 11.03 -25.79
CA LEU A 114 7.41 10.87 -26.83
C LEU A 114 7.02 9.42 -27.15
N GLU A 115 7.94 8.47 -26.97
CA GLU A 115 7.72 7.03 -27.20
C GLU A 115 7.52 6.25 -25.88
N GLU A 116 7.12 6.91 -24.80
CA GLU A 116 6.82 6.26 -23.52
C GLU A 116 5.55 5.40 -23.62
N GLY A 117 5.59 4.20 -23.03
CA GLY A 117 4.50 3.24 -23.17
C GLY A 117 4.42 2.50 -24.50
N MET A 118 5.31 2.78 -25.48
CA MET A 118 5.37 2.00 -26.73
C MET A 118 6.01 0.63 -26.56
N SER A 119 6.74 0.41 -25.45
CA SER A 119 7.40 -0.84 -25.08
C SER A 119 7.09 -1.22 -23.63
N GLY A 120 7.36 -2.47 -23.27
CA GLY A 120 7.19 -2.99 -21.91
C GLY A 120 6.24 -4.18 -21.88
N VAL A 121 5.84 -4.58 -20.68
CA VAL A 121 5.02 -5.77 -20.46
C VAL A 121 3.61 -5.55 -20.98
N ASP A 122 3.18 -6.42 -21.89
CA ASP A 122 1.82 -6.47 -22.40
C ASP A 122 0.84 -6.99 -21.32
N PRO A 123 -0.42 -6.50 -21.30
CA PRO A 123 -1.42 -6.96 -20.34
C PRO A 123 -1.72 -8.47 -20.39
N ARG A 124 -1.70 -9.09 -21.57
CA ARG A 124 -2.01 -10.52 -21.73
C ARG A 124 -0.94 -11.40 -21.10
N TYR A 125 0.33 -10.99 -21.13
CA TYR A 125 1.42 -11.66 -20.44
C TYR A 125 1.08 -11.81 -18.96
N VAL A 126 0.67 -10.73 -18.29
CA VAL A 126 0.29 -10.75 -16.87
C VAL A 126 -0.86 -11.73 -16.64
N ILE A 127 -1.93 -11.67 -17.43
CA ILE A 127 -3.07 -12.58 -17.29
C ILE A 127 -2.69 -14.05 -17.52
N ASN A 128 -1.84 -14.34 -18.50
CA ASN A 128 -1.33 -15.68 -18.75
C ASN A 128 -0.50 -16.20 -17.58
N ARG A 129 0.29 -15.32 -16.93
CA ARG A 129 1.04 -15.68 -15.73
C ARG A 129 0.14 -15.94 -14.53
N LEU A 130 -0.87 -15.11 -14.31
CA LEU A 130 -1.88 -15.33 -13.27
C LEU A 130 -2.61 -16.67 -13.48
N SER A 131 -3.00 -16.96 -14.73
CA SER A 131 -3.66 -18.23 -15.08
C SER A 131 -2.76 -19.44 -14.82
N SER A 132 -1.47 -19.31 -15.14
CA SER A 132 -0.48 -20.36 -14.87
C SER A 132 -0.23 -20.59 -13.38
N ALA A 133 -0.31 -19.54 -12.56
CA ALA A 133 -0.12 -19.62 -11.12
C ALA A 133 -1.15 -20.55 -10.47
N LEU A 134 -2.39 -20.46 -10.92
CA LEU A 134 -3.51 -21.22 -10.37
C LEU A 134 -3.46 -22.70 -10.70
N ILE A 135 -2.98 -23.06 -11.89
CA ILE A 135 -2.79 -24.47 -12.23
C ILE A 135 -1.79 -25.13 -11.27
N LYS A 136 -0.82 -24.35 -10.76
CA LYS A 136 0.19 -24.86 -9.81
C LYS A 136 -0.30 -24.89 -8.35
N THR A 137 -1.34 -24.13 -8.01
CA THR A 137 -1.82 -24.00 -6.62
C THR A 137 -3.11 -24.77 -6.42
N SER A 138 -3.19 -25.61 -5.39
CA SER A 138 -4.44 -26.28 -4.99
C SER A 138 -5.45 -25.34 -4.31
N THR A 139 -5.15 -24.05 -4.23
CA THR A 139 -5.91 -23.03 -3.53
C THR A 139 -6.82 -22.24 -4.47
N GLN A 140 -8.03 -21.91 -4.03
CA GLN A 140 -9.01 -21.12 -4.79
C GLN A 140 -8.78 -19.60 -4.70
N CYS A 141 -7.59 -19.16 -4.31
CA CYS A 141 -7.27 -17.74 -4.13
C CYS A 141 -5.86 -17.41 -4.61
N ILE A 142 -5.67 -16.16 -5.05
CA ILE A 142 -4.36 -15.59 -5.41
C ILE A 142 -4.12 -14.34 -4.57
N ASN A 143 -3.03 -14.31 -3.82
CA ASN A 143 -2.58 -13.11 -3.12
C ASN A 143 -1.55 -12.32 -3.95
N ALA A 144 -1.18 -11.10 -3.53
CA ALA A 144 -0.23 -10.27 -4.25
C ALA A 144 1.19 -10.88 -4.37
N LEU A 145 1.62 -11.70 -3.41
CA LEU A 145 2.92 -12.38 -3.46
C LEU A 145 2.93 -13.52 -4.47
N ASP A 146 1.81 -14.23 -4.61
CA ASP A 146 1.63 -15.26 -5.65
C ASP A 146 1.65 -14.62 -7.04
N VAL A 147 1.04 -13.44 -7.21
CA VAL A 147 1.15 -12.65 -8.44
C VAL A 147 2.61 -12.33 -8.75
N LEU A 148 3.36 -11.78 -7.80
CA LEU A 148 4.77 -11.44 -8.00
C LEU A 148 5.63 -12.67 -8.31
N ARG A 149 5.37 -13.80 -7.64
CA ARG A 149 6.05 -15.07 -7.90
C ARG A 149 5.74 -15.58 -9.30
N ALA A 150 4.47 -15.56 -9.72
CA ALA A 150 4.06 -15.99 -11.04
C ALA A 150 4.65 -15.13 -12.17
N LEU A 151 4.74 -13.81 -11.94
CA LEU A 151 5.42 -12.89 -12.85
C LEU A 151 6.90 -13.21 -12.97
N LYS A 152 7.57 -13.46 -11.84
CA LYS A 152 9.00 -13.82 -11.79
C LYS A 152 9.27 -15.14 -12.52
N ASP A 153 8.56 -16.21 -12.18
CA ASP A 153 8.68 -17.53 -12.82
C ASP A 153 8.43 -17.45 -14.33
N GLY A 154 7.57 -16.52 -14.73
CA GLY A 154 7.26 -16.21 -16.12
C GLY A 154 8.43 -15.74 -16.96
N LEU A 155 9.33 -14.95 -16.37
CA LEU A 155 10.46 -14.35 -17.07
C LEU A 155 11.48 -15.42 -17.48
N ASP A 156 11.58 -16.51 -16.73
CA ASP A 156 12.49 -17.63 -17.02
C ASP A 156 12.04 -18.47 -18.21
N GLN A 157 10.75 -18.40 -18.57
CA GLN A 157 10.14 -19.21 -19.62
C GLN A 157 10.02 -18.48 -20.96
N HIS A 158 10.31 -17.17 -21.02
CA HIS A 158 10.05 -16.37 -22.19
C HIS A 158 11.27 -16.33 -23.14
N PRO A 159 11.21 -16.94 -24.34
CA PRO A 159 12.40 -17.10 -25.20
C PRO A 159 13.01 -15.80 -25.72
N SER A 160 12.21 -14.73 -25.79
CA SER A 160 12.59 -13.44 -26.38
C SER A 160 13.17 -12.42 -25.38
N ILE A 161 13.29 -12.77 -24.09
CA ILE A 161 13.80 -11.84 -23.08
C ILE A 161 15.32 -12.00 -22.98
N THR A 162 16.07 -10.93 -23.26
CA THR A 162 17.52 -10.92 -23.04
C THR A 162 17.85 -10.94 -21.55
N LYS A 163 19.08 -11.31 -21.20
CA LYS A 163 19.50 -11.33 -19.78
C LYS A 163 19.37 -9.96 -19.13
N GLU A 164 19.71 -8.90 -19.85
CA GLU A 164 19.65 -7.51 -19.37
C GLU A 164 18.20 -7.09 -19.11
N GLU A 165 17.28 -7.39 -20.03
CA GLU A 165 15.87 -7.07 -19.85
C GLU A 165 15.25 -7.89 -18.71
N ARG A 166 15.67 -9.15 -18.54
CA ARG A 166 15.26 -9.97 -17.39
C ARG A 166 15.66 -9.33 -16.07
N ASP A 167 16.92 -8.92 -15.93
CA ASP A 167 17.41 -8.30 -14.69
C ASP A 167 16.70 -6.97 -14.42
N ARG A 168 16.41 -6.19 -15.46
CA ARG A 168 15.59 -4.98 -15.38
C ARG A 168 14.16 -5.29 -14.88
N LEU A 169 13.48 -6.28 -15.45
CA LEU A 169 12.13 -6.68 -15.03
C LEU A 169 12.12 -7.22 -13.60
N LEU A 170 13.15 -7.96 -13.18
CA LEU A 170 13.29 -8.41 -11.79
C LEU A 170 13.42 -7.24 -10.81
N ASN A 171 14.13 -6.17 -11.18
CA ASN A 171 14.20 -4.96 -10.38
C ASN A 171 12.82 -4.30 -10.24
N PHE A 172 11.99 -4.30 -11.29
CA PHE A 172 10.62 -3.78 -11.21
C PHE A 172 9.70 -4.66 -10.36
N ILE A 173 9.86 -5.98 -10.38
CA ILE A 173 9.16 -6.89 -9.43
C ILE A 173 9.56 -6.55 -8.00
N SER A 174 10.84 -6.28 -7.74
CA SER A 174 11.33 -5.87 -6.42
C SER A 174 10.76 -4.52 -5.99
N ALA A 175 10.69 -3.54 -6.90
CA ALA A 175 10.06 -2.25 -6.63
C ALA A 175 8.56 -2.39 -6.34
N ALA A 176 7.83 -3.18 -7.13
CA ALA A 176 6.42 -3.47 -6.90
C ALA A 176 6.18 -4.17 -5.54
N ARG A 177 7.08 -5.07 -5.14
CA ARG A 177 7.05 -5.70 -3.82
C ARG A 177 7.23 -4.68 -2.69
N LYS A 178 8.19 -3.75 -2.80
CA LYS A 178 8.38 -2.70 -1.79
C LYS A 178 7.14 -1.83 -1.63
N GLU A 179 6.48 -1.47 -2.74
CA GLU A 179 5.21 -0.74 -2.68
C GLU A 179 4.11 -1.56 -2.00
N TYR A 180 4.04 -2.86 -2.26
CA TYR A 180 3.13 -3.76 -1.57
C TYR A 180 3.41 -3.86 -0.06
N ASP A 181 4.68 -3.92 0.33
CA ASP A 181 5.07 -4.01 1.75
C ASP A 181 4.50 -2.83 2.55
N GLU A 182 4.56 -1.62 2.00
CA GLU A 182 4.01 -0.42 2.64
C GLU A 182 2.49 -0.41 2.66
N ILE A 183 1.83 -0.89 1.60
CA ILE A 183 0.37 -1.05 1.56
C ILE A 183 -0.09 -2.06 2.61
N ALA A 184 0.55 -3.23 2.64
CA ALA A 184 0.23 -4.33 3.55
C ALA A 184 0.40 -3.91 5.02
N LYS A 185 1.50 -3.23 5.36
CA LYS A 185 1.72 -2.70 6.73
C LYS A 185 0.61 -1.74 7.14
N LYS A 186 0.30 -0.75 6.30
CA LYS A 186 -0.73 0.26 6.59
C LYS A 186 -2.12 -0.37 6.74
N GLU A 187 -2.44 -1.35 5.92
CA GLU A 187 -3.74 -2.02 5.96
C GLU A 187 -3.90 -2.91 7.19
N VAL A 188 -2.89 -3.72 7.51
CA VAL A 188 -2.89 -4.51 8.75
C VAL A 188 -2.92 -3.61 9.97
N GLN A 189 -2.17 -2.51 9.98
CA GLN A 189 -2.21 -1.51 11.06
C GLN A 189 -3.63 -0.95 11.26
N LYS A 190 -4.32 -0.57 10.17
CA LYS A 190 -5.70 -0.08 10.25
C LYS A 190 -6.66 -1.14 10.76
N ALA A 191 -6.60 -2.35 10.21
CA ALA A 191 -7.44 -3.47 10.66
C ALA A 191 -7.21 -3.77 12.16
N PHE A 192 -5.97 -3.62 12.63
CA PHE A 192 -5.64 -3.68 14.04
C PHE A 192 -6.34 -2.58 14.83
N VAL A 193 -6.11 -1.31 14.51
CA VAL A 193 -6.71 -0.15 15.22
C VAL A 193 -8.23 -0.31 15.37
N TYR A 194 -8.95 -0.68 14.31
CA TYR A 194 -10.40 -0.89 14.39
C TYR A 194 -10.80 -2.05 15.31
N SER A 195 -10.01 -3.12 15.34
CA SER A 195 -10.27 -4.26 16.22
C SER A 195 -10.04 -3.89 17.70
N TYR A 196 -9.25 -2.85 17.98
CA TYR A 196 -8.90 -2.40 19.34
C TYR A 196 -9.31 -0.94 19.59
N GLU A 197 -10.39 -0.47 18.95
CA GLU A 197 -10.87 0.90 19.15
C GLU A 197 -11.17 1.17 20.62
N GLU A 198 -11.70 0.19 21.36
CA GLU A 198 -11.93 0.29 22.80
C GLU A 198 -10.61 0.46 23.57
N SER A 199 -9.58 -0.32 23.25
CA SER A 199 -8.25 -0.16 23.86
C SER A 199 -7.62 1.18 23.47
N ALA A 200 -7.86 1.68 22.26
CA ALA A 200 -7.42 3.01 21.83
C ALA A 200 -8.10 4.12 22.65
N ARG A 201 -9.40 3.98 22.92
CA ARG A 201 -10.16 4.90 23.79
C ARG A 201 -9.62 4.89 25.22
N VAL A 202 -9.36 3.70 25.78
CA VAL A 202 -8.77 3.58 27.13
C VAL A 202 -7.39 4.24 27.18
N LEU A 203 -6.54 4.03 26.17
CA LEU A 203 -5.21 4.65 26.12
C LEU A 203 -5.31 6.17 25.97
N PHE A 204 -6.28 6.66 25.20
CA PHE A 204 -6.56 8.08 25.01
C PHE A 204 -7.06 8.73 26.30
N ASP A 205 -8.03 8.14 26.98
CA ASP A 205 -8.59 8.66 28.23
C ASP A 205 -7.49 8.68 29.32
N ASN A 206 -6.71 7.60 29.45
CA ASN A 206 -5.58 7.54 30.38
C ASN A 206 -4.52 8.62 30.07
N TYR A 207 -4.25 8.91 28.79
CA TYR A 207 -3.37 10.02 28.42
C TYR A 207 -3.92 11.38 28.88
N LEU A 208 -5.22 11.63 28.72
CA LEU A 208 -5.84 12.90 29.12
C LEU A 208 -5.79 13.10 30.65
N ASP A 209 -6.08 12.06 31.42
CA ASP A 209 -6.02 12.11 32.88
C ASP A 209 -4.60 12.48 33.35
N ASN A 210 -3.58 11.85 32.76
CA ASN A 210 -2.18 12.17 33.06
C ASN A 210 -1.77 13.58 32.63
N VAL A 211 -2.27 14.09 31.49
CA VAL A 211 -2.02 15.45 31.04
C VAL A 211 -2.66 16.49 31.96
N GLU A 212 -3.91 16.26 32.36
CA GLU A 212 -4.61 17.14 33.30
C GLU A 212 -3.88 17.20 34.65
N ALA A 213 -3.50 16.04 35.18
CA ALA A 213 -2.77 15.92 36.42
C ALA A 213 -1.39 16.60 36.36
N TYR A 214 -0.66 16.43 35.25
CA TYR A 214 0.64 17.06 35.01
C TYR A 214 0.56 18.59 34.93
N CYS A 215 -0.40 19.11 34.16
CA CYS A 215 -0.54 20.56 33.98
C CYS A 215 -1.08 21.27 35.23
N ASN A 216 -1.94 20.59 36.01
CA ASN A 216 -2.51 21.15 37.24
C ASN A 216 -1.65 20.90 38.49
N ASN A 217 -0.53 20.16 38.38
CA ASN A 217 0.25 19.67 39.51
C ASN A 217 -0.60 18.92 40.55
N THR A 218 -1.55 18.12 40.09
CA THR A 218 -2.40 17.27 40.93
C THR A 218 -1.97 15.82 40.77
N LYS A 219 -2.22 15.02 41.81
CA LYS A 219 -2.00 13.57 41.75
C LYS A 219 -3.22 12.86 41.18
N LEU A 220 -2.98 11.74 40.51
CA LEU A 220 -4.02 10.81 40.10
C LEU A 220 -4.36 9.86 41.24
N LYS A 221 -5.57 9.30 41.22
CA LYS A 221 -5.97 8.23 42.13
C LYS A 221 -6.09 6.94 41.35
N ASP A 222 -5.44 5.88 41.84
CA ASP A 222 -5.60 4.55 41.27
C ASP A 222 -7.05 4.06 41.50
N PRO A 223 -7.78 3.63 40.45
CA PRO A 223 -9.18 3.17 40.59
C PRO A 223 -9.37 1.93 41.46
N ILE A 224 -8.30 1.16 41.69
CA ILE A 224 -8.32 -0.13 42.40
C ILE A 224 -7.77 0.04 43.81
N THR A 225 -6.66 0.76 43.99
CA THR A 225 -6.00 0.89 45.30
C THR A 225 -6.36 2.17 46.05
N ASP A 226 -6.98 3.16 45.40
CA ASP A 226 -7.24 4.52 45.91
C ASP A 226 -5.98 5.27 46.38
N GLU A 227 -4.79 4.80 45.95
CA GLU A 227 -3.51 5.44 46.25
C GLU A 227 -3.27 6.64 45.33
N GLU A 228 -2.64 7.67 45.89
CA GLU A 228 -2.23 8.84 45.12
C GLU A 228 -0.96 8.54 44.30
N MET A 229 -1.05 8.71 42.99
CA MET A 229 0.04 8.50 42.05
C MET A 229 0.43 9.79 41.35
N ASP A 230 1.73 9.99 41.13
CA ASP A 230 2.21 11.07 40.27
C ASP A 230 1.85 10.79 38.79
N PRO A 231 1.67 11.83 37.96
CA PRO A 231 1.42 11.68 36.53
C PRO A 231 2.51 10.85 35.82
N ASP A 232 2.11 9.86 35.04
CA ASP A 232 3.04 9.00 34.30
C ASP A 232 3.59 9.72 33.07
N GLU A 233 4.69 10.45 33.27
CA GLU A 233 5.41 11.10 32.19
C GLU A 233 5.95 10.11 31.15
N LYS A 234 6.26 8.86 31.52
CA LYS A 234 6.78 7.87 30.56
C LYS A 234 5.69 7.46 29.60
N LEU A 235 4.47 7.20 30.10
CA LEU A 235 3.30 6.93 29.26
C LEU A 235 3.04 8.08 28.29
N MET A 236 2.95 9.31 28.80
CA MET A 236 2.69 10.49 27.97
C MET A 236 3.75 10.67 26.89
N ARG A 237 5.04 10.55 27.22
CA ARG A 237 6.14 10.64 26.26
C ARG A 237 6.06 9.55 25.19
N SER A 238 5.74 8.32 25.59
CA SER A 238 5.66 7.18 24.65
C SER A 238 4.59 7.35 23.56
N ILE A 239 3.56 8.15 23.81
CA ILE A 239 2.51 8.54 22.85
C ILE A 239 2.97 9.76 22.04
N GLU A 240 3.41 10.82 22.71
CA GLU A 240 3.86 12.09 22.11
C GLU A 240 4.98 11.90 21.08
N GLU A 241 5.92 10.99 21.33
CA GLU A 241 7.04 10.70 20.45
C GLU A 241 6.61 10.06 19.11
N GLN A 242 5.45 9.37 19.06
CA GLN A 242 4.93 8.74 17.84
C GLN A 242 4.58 9.75 16.74
N ILE A 243 4.34 11.01 17.12
CA ILE A 243 4.05 12.12 16.23
C ILE A 243 5.19 13.17 16.22
N GLY A 244 6.36 12.80 16.74
CA GLY A 244 7.57 13.62 16.70
C GLY A 244 7.56 14.81 17.66
N VAL A 245 6.81 14.75 18.76
CA VAL A 245 6.87 15.80 19.79
C VAL A 245 8.18 15.66 20.58
N SER A 246 9.09 16.63 20.39
CA SER A 246 10.37 16.69 21.08
C SER A 246 10.20 16.97 22.57
N GLU A 247 11.24 16.66 23.36
CA GLU A 247 11.26 16.89 24.81
C GLU A 247 10.97 18.36 25.16
N ASN A 248 11.51 19.29 24.38
CA ASN A 248 11.29 20.74 24.58
C ASN A 248 9.87 21.19 24.25
N ALA A 249 9.17 20.46 23.36
CA ALA A 249 7.82 20.77 22.95
C ALA A 249 6.74 20.06 23.80
N LYS A 250 7.13 19.14 24.70
CA LYS A 250 6.19 18.32 25.49
C LYS A 250 5.21 19.18 26.29
N LYS A 251 5.72 20.20 26.99
CA LYS A 251 4.91 21.05 27.86
C LYS A 251 3.87 21.84 27.07
N VAL A 252 4.31 22.45 25.96
CA VAL A 252 3.44 23.21 25.06
C VAL A 252 2.34 22.32 24.46
N PHE A 253 2.69 21.11 24.05
CA PHE A 253 1.72 20.16 23.49
C PHE A 253 0.67 19.74 24.54
N ARG A 254 1.10 19.41 25.76
CA ARG A 254 0.20 19.05 26.88
C ARG A 254 -0.75 20.20 27.25
N GLU A 255 -0.23 21.42 27.32
CA GLU A 255 -1.03 22.63 27.58
C GLU A 255 -2.07 22.87 26.47
N GLU A 256 -1.70 22.67 25.20
CA GLU A 256 -2.65 22.76 24.07
C GLU A 256 -3.82 21.77 24.23
N ILE A 257 -3.51 20.52 24.59
CA ILE A 257 -4.52 19.49 24.83
C ILE A 257 -5.44 19.87 25.99
N LEU A 258 -4.88 20.34 27.12
CA LEU A 258 -5.67 20.76 28.29
C LEU A 258 -6.61 21.94 27.96
N ILE A 259 -6.14 22.93 27.17
CA ILE A 259 -6.95 24.07 26.75
C ILE A 259 -8.15 23.60 25.90
N ARG A 260 -7.92 22.65 24.98
CA ARG A 260 -8.99 22.07 24.16
C ARG A 260 -9.97 21.26 25.00
N LEU A 261 -9.48 20.42 25.91
CA LEU A 261 -10.30 19.65 26.85
C LEU A 261 -11.22 20.58 27.66
N SER A 262 -10.65 21.65 28.23
CA SER A 262 -11.38 22.68 28.98
C SER A 262 -12.42 23.43 28.13
N SER A 263 -12.13 23.67 26.86
CA SER A 263 -13.06 24.30 25.90
C SER A 263 -14.27 23.40 25.60
N TYR A 264 -14.06 22.08 25.51
CA TYR A 264 -15.12 21.09 25.32
C TYR A 264 -15.98 20.93 26.57
N ALA A 265 -15.35 20.82 27.75
CA ALA A 265 -16.04 20.73 29.03
C ALA A 265 -16.98 21.94 29.26
N ARG A 266 -16.51 23.17 28.99
CA ARG A 266 -17.34 24.38 29.08
C ARG A 266 -18.55 24.40 28.15
N LYS A 267 -18.51 23.63 27.06
CA LYS A 267 -19.61 23.50 26.08
C LYS A 267 -20.51 22.28 26.37
N ASN A 268 -20.33 21.60 27.50
CA ASN A 268 -20.96 20.32 27.82
C ASN A 268 -20.80 19.27 26.69
N LYS A 269 -19.64 19.28 26.01
CA LYS A 269 -19.29 18.29 24.99
C LYS A 269 -18.21 17.37 25.53
N LYS A 270 -18.33 16.06 25.28
CA LYS A 270 -17.27 15.09 25.58
C LYS A 270 -16.11 15.30 24.60
N PHE A 271 -14.89 15.37 25.12
CA PHE A 271 -13.69 15.32 24.31
C PHE A 271 -13.39 13.85 23.97
N ASP A 272 -13.97 13.37 22.88
CA ASP A 272 -13.83 11.97 22.46
C ASP A 272 -12.56 11.72 21.65
N TYR A 273 -12.19 10.46 21.47
CA TYR A 273 -11.03 9.99 20.69
C TYR A 273 -10.91 10.60 19.28
N THR A 274 -12.04 10.92 18.63
CA THR A 274 -12.07 11.54 17.30
C THR A 274 -11.91 13.07 17.33
N SER A 275 -11.83 13.68 18.51
CA SER A 275 -11.88 15.14 18.70
C SER A 275 -10.56 15.83 18.41
N HIS A 276 -9.46 15.08 18.30
CA HIS A 276 -8.15 15.61 18.00
C HIS A 276 -7.36 14.67 17.07
N GLU A 277 -7.32 15.00 15.78
CA GLU A 277 -6.68 14.16 14.75
C GLU A 277 -5.22 13.80 15.07
N ARG A 278 -4.43 14.78 15.51
CA ARG A 278 -3.01 14.56 15.83
C ARG A 278 -2.79 13.62 17.03
N LEU A 279 -3.66 13.67 18.03
CA LEU A 279 -3.56 12.83 19.24
C LEU A 279 -4.12 11.44 18.93
N ARG A 280 -5.20 11.37 18.13
CA ARG A 280 -5.72 10.12 17.57
C ARG A 280 -4.61 9.35 16.85
N GLU A 281 -3.90 10.02 15.94
CA GLU A 281 -2.78 9.41 15.21
C GLU A 281 -1.66 8.92 16.15
N ALA A 282 -1.33 9.70 17.19
CA ALA A 282 -0.33 9.31 18.18
C ALA A 282 -0.74 8.03 18.94
N VAL A 283 -1.99 7.95 19.37
CA VAL A 283 -2.56 6.78 20.07
C VAL A 283 -2.60 5.57 19.14
N GLU A 284 -3.04 5.72 17.88
CA GLU A 284 -3.04 4.63 16.89
C GLU A 284 -1.64 4.06 16.66
N LYS A 285 -0.65 4.94 16.51
CA LYS A 285 0.76 4.53 16.32
C LYS A 285 1.34 3.87 17.56
N LYS A 286 1.03 4.39 18.75
CA LYS A 286 1.47 3.80 20.02
C LYS A 286 0.87 2.40 20.20
N LEU A 287 -0.44 2.29 20.04
CA LEU A 287 -1.17 1.02 20.16
C LEU A 287 -0.61 -0.02 19.18
N PHE A 288 -0.37 0.39 17.92
CA PHE A 288 0.28 -0.49 16.95
C PHE A 288 1.71 -0.89 17.34
N THR A 289 2.48 0.03 17.92
CA THR A 289 3.84 -0.26 18.39
C THR A 289 3.84 -1.26 19.54
N ASP A 290 2.96 -1.09 20.52
CA ASP A 290 2.84 -2.00 21.65
C ASP A 290 2.35 -3.39 21.21
N LEU A 291 1.53 -3.42 20.17
CA LEU A 291 0.97 -4.65 19.61
C LEU A 291 1.84 -5.23 18.48
N LYS A 292 2.91 -4.53 18.07
CA LYS A 292 3.92 -5.02 17.14
C LYS A 292 4.55 -6.30 17.67
N ASP A 293 4.81 -6.34 18.97
CA ASP A 293 5.36 -7.54 19.64
C ASP A 293 4.33 -8.67 19.69
N VAL A 294 3.03 -8.38 19.81
CA VAL A 294 1.98 -9.40 19.71
C VAL A 294 1.92 -9.96 18.29
N VAL A 295 1.86 -9.11 17.25
CA VAL A 295 1.87 -9.57 15.84
C VAL A 295 3.12 -10.38 15.54
N LYS A 296 4.28 -9.95 16.04
CA LYS A 296 5.57 -10.65 15.92
C LYS A 296 5.57 -12.02 16.60
N ILE A 297 5.13 -12.10 17.84
CA ILE A 297 5.09 -13.35 18.62
C ILE A 297 4.10 -14.33 17.98
N THR A 298 2.91 -13.88 17.61
CA THR A 298 1.86 -14.77 17.12
C THR A 298 2.07 -15.25 15.68
N THR A 299 2.83 -14.51 14.86
CA THR A 299 3.22 -14.96 13.49
C THR A 299 4.50 -15.80 13.46
N SER A 300 5.30 -15.77 14.53
CA SER A 300 6.58 -16.50 14.62
C SER A 300 6.53 -17.71 15.57
N SER A 301 5.61 -17.73 16.53
CA SER A 301 5.46 -18.83 17.49
C SER A 301 4.77 -20.03 16.84
N LYS A 302 5.36 -21.24 16.99
CA LYS A 302 4.73 -22.50 16.58
C LYS A 302 3.49 -22.85 17.43
N THR A 303 3.35 -22.24 18.60
CA THR A 303 2.23 -22.43 19.55
C THR A 303 1.87 -21.07 20.16
N PRO A 304 1.00 -20.29 19.50
CA PRO A 304 0.46 -19.06 20.07
C PRO A 304 -0.49 -19.35 21.24
N ASP A 305 -0.55 -18.45 22.21
CA ASP A 305 -1.49 -18.52 23.34
C ASP A 305 -2.94 -18.25 22.88
N MET A 306 -3.93 -18.71 23.64
CA MET A 306 -5.37 -18.55 23.33
C MET A 306 -5.77 -17.08 23.19
N GLU A 307 -5.24 -16.19 24.04
CA GLU A 307 -5.55 -14.76 23.95
C GLU A 307 -4.98 -14.15 22.66
N GLN A 308 -3.76 -14.53 22.29
CA GLN A 308 -3.10 -14.08 21.06
C GLN A 308 -3.81 -14.60 19.80
N LEU A 309 -4.28 -15.85 19.81
CA LEU A 309 -5.07 -16.42 18.72
C LEU A 309 -6.40 -15.70 18.55
N LYS A 310 -7.10 -15.39 19.65
CA LYS A 310 -8.35 -14.63 19.61
C LYS A 310 -8.13 -13.26 18.96
N ARG A 311 -7.09 -12.56 19.40
CA ARG A 311 -6.67 -11.26 18.86
C ARG A 311 -6.37 -11.28 17.36
N ILE A 312 -5.65 -12.30 16.87
CA ILE A 312 -5.40 -12.47 15.43
C ILE A 312 -6.69 -12.76 14.66
N ASN A 313 -7.55 -13.61 15.20
CA ASN A 313 -8.80 -13.98 14.53
C ASN A 313 -9.75 -12.80 14.39
N GLU A 314 -9.77 -11.88 15.36
CA GLU A 314 -10.53 -10.62 15.28
C GLU A 314 -10.03 -9.75 14.11
N VAL A 315 -8.71 -9.56 14.01
CA VAL A 315 -8.10 -8.79 12.91
C VAL A 315 -8.33 -9.47 11.56
N ALA A 316 -8.17 -10.80 11.49
CA ALA A 316 -8.44 -11.57 10.28
C ALA A 316 -9.92 -11.45 9.85
N SER A 317 -10.85 -11.52 10.81
CA SER A 317 -12.29 -11.34 10.55
C SER A 317 -12.59 -9.94 10.01
N LYS A 318 -11.85 -8.92 10.47
CA LYS A 318 -11.96 -7.55 9.96
C LYS A 318 -11.43 -7.40 8.53
N LEU A 319 -10.28 -7.99 8.24
CA LEU A 319 -9.72 -8.05 6.87
C LEU A 319 -10.68 -8.75 5.89
N ILE A 320 -11.39 -9.78 6.35
CA ILE A 320 -12.38 -10.49 5.53
C ILE A 320 -13.61 -9.60 5.29
N SER A 321 -14.20 -9.06 6.35
CA SER A 321 -15.48 -8.33 6.28
C SER A 321 -15.39 -6.96 5.61
N GLU A 322 -14.32 -6.20 5.84
CA GLU A 322 -14.22 -4.82 5.34
C GLU A 322 -13.29 -4.64 4.15
N TYR A 323 -12.23 -5.44 4.07
CA TYR A 323 -11.22 -5.31 3.01
C TYR A 323 -11.43 -6.33 1.89
N GLY A 324 -12.29 -7.34 2.08
CA GLY A 324 -12.63 -8.30 1.04
C GLY A 324 -11.58 -9.38 0.84
N TYR A 325 -10.83 -9.75 1.88
CA TYR A 325 -9.95 -10.93 1.88
C TYR A 325 -10.75 -12.21 2.12
N CYS A 326 -10.27 -13.36 1.60
CA CYS A 326 -10.70 -14.67 2.10
C CYS A 326 -9.85 -15.08 3.32
N ALA A 327 -10.29 -16.10 4.05
CA ALA A 327 -9.60 -16.58 5.26
C ALA A 327 -8.13 -16.95 5.03
N ASN A 328 -7.81 -17.56 3.89
CA ASN A 328 -6.43 -17.91 3.55
C ASN A 328 -5.58 -16.66 3.30
N CYS A 329 -6.05 -15.75 2.44
CA CYS A 329 -5.32 -14.53 2.11
C CYS A 329 -5.13 -13.61 3.32
N ALA A 330 -6.13 -13.50 4.21
CA ALA A 330 -6.00 -12.73 5.44
C ALA A 330 -4.91 -13.30 6.36
N ASN A 331 -4.90 -14.61 6.57
CA ASN A 331 -3.88 -15.28 7.39
C ASN A 331 -2.47 -15.15 6.79
N GLU A 332 -2.34 -15.27 5.47
CA GLU A 332 -1.06 -15.08 4.78
C GLU A 332 -0.58 -13.63 4.87
N LEU A 333 -1.47 -12.65 4.72
CA LEU A 333 -1.15 -11.24 4.88
C LEU A 333 -0.61 -10.95 6.29
N LEU A 334 -1.27 -11.46 7.34
CA LEU A 334 -0.83 -11.29 8.72
C LEU A 334 0.55 -11.91 8.95
N LYS A 335 0.77 -13.16 8.49
CA LYS A 335 2.09 -13.81 8.55
C LYS A 335 3.16 -13.02 7.80
N TYR A 336 2.81 -12.49 6.63
CA TYR A 336 3.72 -11.70 5.82
C TYR A 336 4.14 -10.42 6.52
N VAL A 337 3.18 -9.63 7.01
CA VAL A 337 3.45 -8.39 7.75
C VAL A 337 4.21 -8.67 9.03
N GLY A 338 3.88 -9.75 9.76
CA GLY A 338 4.67 -10.20 10.91
C GLY A 338 6.16 -10.43 10.56
N SER A 339 6.43 -11.09 9.42
CA SER A 339 7.81 -11.27 8.93
C SER A 339 8.50 -9.97 8.51
N LEU A 340 7.76 -8.99 8.01
CA LEU A 340 8.30 -7.66 7.65
C LEU A 340 8.67 -6.84 8.88
N LEU A 341 7.93 -7.01 9.99
CA LEU A 341 8.20 -6.32 11.25
C LEU A 341 9.36 -6.94 12.04
N ASN A 342 9.78 -8.16 11.67
CA ASN A 342 10.93 -8.88 12.22
C ASN A 342 12.27 -8.54 11.56
N ARG A 343 12.25 -7.88 10.41
CA ARG A 343 13.43 -7.38 9.70
C ARG A 343 13.71 -5.95 10.13
#